data_AF-A0A2E8D2U3-F1
#
_entry.id   AF-A0A2E8D2U3-F1
#
_cell.length_a   1.000
_cell.length_b   1.000
_cell.length_c   1.000
_cell.angle_alpha   90.00
_cell.angle_beta   90.00
_cell.angle_gamma   90.00
#
_symmetry.space_group_name_H-M   'P 1'
#
loop_
_entity.id
_entity.type
_entity.pdbx_description
1 polymer ?
#
loop_
_entity_poly.entity_id
_entity_poly.type
_entity_poly.pdbx_seq_one_letter_code
_entity_poly.pdbx_strand_id
1 'polypeptide(L)'
;MYKALAAVFFSCLMTASSTCAADREAIESLLKFPLIDPQVAQAQVENFCEARVPKVPKVNSLKDWEQLTDKWRADMFEKVIFRGAAVEWRKSPRQVEWLEEMEGGPGYRINPHFPFDSLRFGMRFAPSPSKQGYSA
;
A
#
# COMPACT_ATOMS: atom_id res chain seq x y z
N MET A 1 68.72 -39.06 26.64
CA MET A 1 68.68 -37.61 26.32
C MET A 1 67.43 -37.16 25.57
N TYR A 2 66.71 -38.05 24.87
CA TYR A 2 65.52 -37.75 24.06
C TYR A 2 64.26 -37.36 24.89
N LYS A 3 64.15 -37.86 26.14
CA LYS A 3 63.01 -37.59 27.03
C LYS A 3 62.95 -36.13 27.54
N ALA A 4 64.11 -35.51 27.77
CA ALA A 4 64.19 -34.11 28.22
C ALA A 4 63.86 -33.14 27.08
N LEU A 5 64.32 -33.43 25.86
CA LEU A 5 63.99 -32.65 24.66
C LEU A 5 62.50 -32.76 24.28
N ALA A 6 61.90 -33.95 24.42
CA ALA A 6 60.46 -34.15 24.19
C ALA A 6 59.59 -33.39 25.21
N ALA A 7 60.00 -33.33 26.48
CA ALA A 7 59.28 -32.59 27.52
C ALA A 7 59.32 -31.06 27.30
N VAL A 8 60.45 -30.52 26.82
CA VAL A 8 60.59 -29.09 26.49
C VAL A 8 59.78 -28.73 25.24
N PHE A 9 59.77 -29.60 24.21
CA PHE A 9 58.93 -29.41 23.03
C PHE A 9 57.43 -29.46 23.36
N PHE A 10 57.01 -30.38 24.24
CA PHE A 10 55.62 -30.51 24.67
C PHE A 10 55.16 -29.32 25.52
N SER A 11 56.03 -28.79 26.39
CA SER A 11 55.77 -27.56 27.16
C SER A 11 55.67 -26.32 26.28
N CYS A 12 56.51 -26.22 25.24
CA CYS A 12 56.50 -25.08 24.33
C CYS A 12 55.25 -25.07 23.42
N LEU A 13 54.81 -26.24 22.95
CA LEU A 13 53.57 -26.35 22.17
C LEU A 13 52.30 -26.01 22.97
N MET A 14 52.26 -26.35 24.26
CA MET A 14 51.11 -26.03 25.14
C MET A 14 51.01 -24.55 25.49
N THR A 15 52.11 -23.80 25.42
CA THR A 15 52.11 -22.36 25.71
C THR A 15 51.71 -21.52 24.49
N ALA A 16 51.82 -22.08 23.28
CA ALA A 16 51.43 -21.41 22.04
C ALA A 16 49.92 -21.43 21.76
N SER A 17 49.14 -22.25 22.47
CA SER A 17 47.71 -22.49 22.17
C SER A 17 46.75 -21.52 22.88
N SER A 18 47.23 -20.59 23.70
CA SER A 18 46.36 -19.86 24.65
C SER A 18 46.02 -18.40 24.28
N THR A 19 46.33 -17.91 23.07
CA THR A 19 46.14 -16.47 22.73
C THR A 19 45.20 -16.19 21.55
N CYS A 20 44.29 -17.10 21.19
CA CYS A 20 43.26 -16.81 20.17
C CYS A 20 41.82 -16.98 20.67
N ALA A 21 41.61 -17.02 21.99
CA ALA A 21 40.29 -16.76 22.56
C ALA A 21 40.09 -15.24 22.54
N ALA A 22 39.42 -14.74 21.51
CA ALA A 22 39.04 -13.34 21.46
C ALA A 22 38.24 -13.01 22.73
N ASP A 23 38.69 -11.99 23.46
CA ASP A 23 38.13 -11.55 24.72
C ASP A 23 36.64 -11.22 24.51
N ARG A 24 35.78 -12.06 25.08
CA ARG A 24 34.34 -12.04 24.83
C ARG A 24 33.76 -10.73 25.34
N GLU A 25 34.21 -10.30 26.51
CA GLU A 25 33.81 -9.03 27.11
C GLU A 25 34.23 -7.84 26.23
N ALA A 26 35.41 -7.90 25.61
CA ALA A 26 35.86 -6.88 24.66
C ALA A 26 34.98 -6.84 23.39
N ILE A 27 34.63 -7.98 22.82
CA ILE A 27 33.74 -8.06 21.64
C ILE A 27 32.33 -7.57 21.99
N GLU A 28 31.78 -8.00 23.12
CA GLU A 28 30.46 -7.57 23.59
C GLU A 28 30.41 -6.06 23.82
N SER A 29 31.52 -5.44 24.24
CA SER A 29 31.61 -3.98 24.36
C SER A 29 31.55 -3.27 23.00
N LEU A 30 32.19 -3.83 21.97
CA LEU A 30 32.22 -3.26 20.62
C LEU A 30 30.88 -3.40 19.87
N LEU A 31 30.14 -4.48 20.11
CA LEU A 31 28.82 -4.72 19.52
C LEU A 31 27.72 -3.79 20.04
N LYS A 32 27.95 -3.10 21.17
CA LYS A 32 26.99 -2.13 21.73
C LYS A 32 26.95 -0.83 20.94
N PHE A 33 27.97 -0.54 20.13
CA PHE A 33 27.99 0.65 19.30
C PHE A 33 27.20 0.40 18.01
N PRO A 34 26.20 1.23 17.70
CA PRO A 34 25.46 1.10 16.44
C PRO A 34 26.42 1.36 15.26
N LEU A 35 26.61 0.33 14.42
CA LEU A 35 27.47 0.41 13.24
C LEU A 35 26.84 1.24 12.11
N ILE A 36 25.51 1.24 12.05
CA ILE A 36 24.72 1.95 11.04
C ILE A 36 23.69 2.76 11.80
N ASP A 37 23.56 4.04 11.43
CA ASP A 37 22.49 4.87 11.95
C ASP A 37 21.14 4.27 11.52
N PRO A 38 20.19 4.04 12.46
CA PRO A 38 18.90 3.41 12.16
C PRO A 38 18.07 4.19 11.10
N GLN A 39 18.37 5.47 10.87
CA GLN A 39 17.71 6.29 9.85
C GLN A 39 18.22 6.02 8.44
N VAL A 40 19.38 5.37 8.25
CA VAL A 40 19.99 5.15 6.93
C VAL A 40 19.07 4.35 6.01
N ALA A 41 18.43 3.30 6.53
CA ALA A 41 17.53 2.46 5.74
C ALA A 41 16.33 3.27 5.23
N GLN A 42 15.71 4.07 6.11
CA GLN A 42 14.58 4.93 5.76
C GLN A 42 14.99 5.98 4.73
N ALA A 43 16.11 6.67 4.95
CA ALA A 43 16.61 7.70 4.03
C ALA A 43 16.90 7.14 2.63
N GLN A 44 17.44 5.91 2.54
CA GLN A 44 17.68 5.26 1.26
C GLN A 44 16.37 4.93 0.52
N VAL A 45 15.35 4.46 1.24
CA VAL A 45 14.02 4.18 0.67
C VAL A 45 13.37 5.47 0.18
N GLU A 46 13.43 6.54 0.96
CA GLU A 46 12.90 7.86 0.59
C GLU A 46 13.59 8.38 -0.67
N ASN A 47 14.92 8.38 -0.72
CA ASN A 47 15.68 8.81 -1.89
C ASN A 47 15.35 7.97 -3.14
N PHE A 48 15.17 6.66 -2.97
CA PHE A 48 14.80 5.76 -4.06
C PHE A 48 13.41 6.06 -4.62
N CYS A 49 12.45 6.33 -3.74
CA CYS A 49 11.07 6.64 -4.10
C CYS A 49 10.93 8.05 -4.70
N GLU A 50 11.56 9.06 -4.10
CA GLU A 50 11.46 10.45 -4.56
C GLU A 50 11.94 10.63 -6.01
N ALA A 51 12.98 9.89 -6.41
CA ALA A 51 13.46 9.90 -7.79
C ALA A 51 12.47 9.33 -8.81
N ARG A 52 11.48 8.54 -8.38
CA ARG A 52 10.54 7.81 -9.26
C ARG A 52 9.12 8.36 -9.22
N VAL A 53 8.77 9.11 -8.17
CA VAL A 53 7.44 9.72 -8.05
C VAL A 53 7.39 10.96 -8.95
N PRO A 54 6.46 11.01 -9.93
CA PRO A 54 6.26 12.20 -10.73
C PRO A 54 5.89 13.40 -9.86
N LYS A 55 6.60 14.52 -10.02
CA LYS A 55 6.31 15.75 -9.28
C LYS A 55 5.05 16.41 -9.82
N VAL A 56 4.28 17.02 -8.91
CA VAL A 56 3.14 17.87 -9.27
C VAL A 56 3.69 19.08 -10.06
N PRO A 57 3.16 19.35 -11.27
CA PRO A 57 3.63 20.47 -12.09
C PRO A 57 3.30 21.81 -11.40
N LYS A 58 4.19 22.79 -11.57
CA LYS A 58 3.95 24.16 -11.09
C LYS A 58 2.95 24.84 -12.00
N VAL A 59 1.82 25.25 -11.45
CA VAL A 59 0.79 26.07 -12.12
C VAL A 59 0.75 27.45 -11.46
N ASN A 60 0.70 28.50 -12.29
CA ASN A 60 0.76 29.89 -11.82
C ASN A 60 -0.60 30.62 -11.96
N SER A 61 -1.64 29.92 -12.39
CA SER A 61 -2.97 30.48 -12.70
C SER A 61 -4.06 29.46 -12.37
N LEU A 62 -5.22 29.94 -11.93
CA LEU A 62 -6.41 29.13 -11.70
C LEU A 62 -6.84 28.39 -12.98
N LYS A 63 -6.81 29.06 -14.12
CA LYS A 63 -7.20 28.48 -15.41
C LYS A 63 -6.31 27.29 -15.80
N ASP A 64 -5.01 27.42 -15.58
CA ASP A 64 -4.05 26.35 -15.89
C ASP A 64 -4.25 25.15 -14.94
N TRP A 65 -4.60 25.42 -13.69
CA TRP A 65 -4.95 24.39 -12.72
C TRP A 65 -6.23 23.64 -13.11
N GLU A 66 -7.29 24.36 -13.49
CA GLU A 66 -8.55 23.74 -13.93
C GLU A 66 -8.31 22.80 -15.11
N GLN A 67 -7.62 23.28 -16.16
CA GLN A 67 -7.25 22.47 -17.32
C GLN A 67 -6.44 21.23 -16.95
N LEU A 68 -5.47 21.37 -16.04
CA LEU A 68 -4.67 20.25 -15.57
C LEU A 68 -5.52 19.21 -14.84
N THR A 69 -6.39 19.66 -13.93
CA THR A 69 -7.25 18.76 -13.15
C THR A 69 -8.29 18.06 -14.01
N ASP A 70 -8.83 18.73 -15.03
CA ASP A 70 -9.75 18.13 -15.99
C ASP A 70 -9.06 17.02 -16.78
N LYS A 71 -7.84 17.29 -17.25
CA LYS A 71 -7.00 16.29 -17.91
C LYS A 71 -6.72 15.10 -17.00
N TRP A 72 -6.31 15.33 -15.75
CA TRP A 72 -6.04 14.24 -14.81
C TRP A 72 -7.27 13.41 -14.48
N ARG A 73 -8.44 14.04 -14.34
CA ARG A 73 -9.69 13.31 -14.12
C ARG A 73 -10.03 12.43 -15.33
N ALA A 74 -9.89 12.96 -16.54
CA ALA A 74 -10.07 12.16 -17.76
C ALA A 74 -9.07 10.98 -17.81
N ASP A 75 -7.78 11.26 -17.59
CA ASP A 75 -6.72 10.26 -17.55
C ASP A 75 -6.98 9.18 -16.50
N MET A 76 -7.43 9.54 -15.30
CA MET A 76 -7.79 8.58 -14.24
C MET A 76 -8.91 7.65 -14.71
N PHE A 77 -9.97 8.20 -15.31
CA PHE A 77 -11.06 7.39 -15.83
C PHE A 77 -10.61 6.45 -16.93
N GLU A 78 -9.86 6.95 -17.91
CA GLU A 78 -9.45 6.15 -19.08
C GLU A 78 -8.36 5.14 -18.75
N LYS A 79 -7.36 5.52 -17.94
CA LYS A 79 -6.15 4.72 -17.71
C LYS A 79 -6.17 3.92 -16.43
N VAL A 80 -7.10 4.18 -15.50
CA VAL A 80 -7.18 3.47 -14.21
C VAL A 80 -8.54 2.80 -14.03
N ILE A 81 -9.64 3.55 -14.15
CA ILE A 81 -10.99 3.04 -13.83
C ILE A 81 -11.53 2.17 -14.97
N PHE A 82 -11.49 2.65 -16.20
CA PHE A 82 -12.03 1.97 -17.38
C PHE A 82 -10.92 1.20 -18.10
N ARG A 83 -10.32 0.22 -17.42
CA ARG A 83 -9.35 -0.69 -18.03
C ARG A 83 -9.94 -2.08 -18.23
N GLY A 84 -9.47 -2.78 -19.27
CA GLY A 84 -9.88 -4.16 -19.53
C GLY A 84 -11.39 -4.27 -19.75
N ALA A 85 -12.03 -5.23 -19.08
CA ALA A 85 -13.47 -5.48 -19.20
C ALA A 85 -14.35 -4.27 -18.83
N ALA A 86 -13.87 -3.36 -17.97
CA ALA A 86 -14.61 -2.18 -17.56
C ALA A 86 -14.89 -1.19 -18.71
N VAL A 87 -14.07 -1.20 -19.78
CA VAL A 87 -14.32 -0.41 -20.99
C VAL A 87 -15.64 -0.81 -21.63
N GLU A 88 -15.86 -2.13 -21.75
CA GLU A 88 -17.04 -2.68 -22.41
C GLU A 88 -18.27 -2.55 -21.51
N TRP A 89 -18.13 -2.73 -20.19
CA TRP A 89 -19.22 -2.47 -19.26
C TRP A 89 -19.73 -1.03 -19.31
N ARG A 90 -18.84 -0.05 -19.50
CA ARG A 90 -19.23 1.35 -19.62
C ARG A 90 -20.06 1.63 -20.89
N LYS A 91 -19.68 1.00 -22.00
CA LYS A 91 -20.32 1.16 -23.32
C LYS A 91 -21.59 0.33 -23.47
N SER A 92 -21.71 -0.74 -22.68
CA SER A 92 -22.87 -1.62 -22.74
C SER A 92 -24.16 -0.85 -22.45
N PRO A 93 -25.24 -1.07 -23.22
CA PRO A 93 -26.52 -0.45 -22.97
C PRO A 93 -27.00 -0.83 -21.57
N ARG A 94 -27.19 0.17 -20.70
CA ARG A 94 -27.71 -0.06 -19.34
C ARG A 94 -29.22 -0.02 -19.39
N GLN A 95 -29.87 -1.16 -19.18
CA GLN A 95 -31.27 -1.18 -18.80
C GLN A 95 -31.34 -1.36 -17.28
N VAL A 96 -32.13 -0.49 -16.66
CA VAL A 96 -32.46 -0.59 -15.25
C VAL A 96 -33.78 -1.34 -15.18
N GLU A 97 -33.74 -2.58 -14.71
CA GLU A 97 -34.95 -3.35 -14.42
C GLU A 97 -35.38 -3.05 -13.00
N TRP A 98 -36.55 -2.42 -12.88
CA TRP A 98 -37.20 -2.19 -11.60
C TRP A 98 -37.99 -3.43 -11.22
N LEU A 99 -37.72 -3.96 -10.03
CA LEU A 99 -38.47 -5.05 -9.44
C LEU A 99 -39.61 -4.52 -8.56
N GLU A 100 -40.43 -5.44 -8.09
CA GLU A 100 -41.55 -5.13 -7.19
C GLU A 100 -41.06 -4.50 -5.89
N GLU A 101 -41.83 -3.52 -5.42
CA GLU A 101 -41.55 -2.77 -4.20
C GLU A 101 -41.71 -3.68 -2.98
N MET A 102 -40.67 -3.74 -2.15
CA MET A 102 -40.65 -4.53 -0.92
C MET A 102 -40.79 -3.64 0.29
N GLU A 103 -41.44 -4.14 1.35
CA GLU A 103 -41.46 -3.43 2.63
C GLU A 103 -40.03 -3.35 3.20
N GLY A 104 -39.56 -2.12 3.39
CA GLY A 104 -38.33 -1.85 4.13
C GLY A 104 -38.61 -1.77 5.63
N GLY A 105 -37.60 -1.29 6.38
CA GLY A 105 -37.80 -0.92 7.78
C GLY A 105 -38.81 0.23 7.96
N PRO A 106 -39.15 0.58 9.22
CA PRO A 106 -40.18 1.57 9.50
C PRO A 106 -39.90 2.91 8.79
N GLY A 107 -40.82 3.32 7.91
CA GLY A 107 -40.76 4.61 7.21
C GLY A 107 -40.11 4.61 5.83
N TYR A 108 -39.68 3.47 5.28
CA TYR A 108 -39.20 3.41 3.90
C TYR A 108 -39.61 2.13 3.18
N ARG A 109 -39.65 2.21 1.85
CA ARG A 109 -39.87 1.08 0.95
C ARG A 109 -38.61 0.86 0.14
N ILE A 110 -38.33 -0.39 -0.18
CA ILE A 110 -37.18 -0.75 -1.00
C ILE A 110 -37.72 -0.95 -2.42
N ASN A 111 -37.20 -0.17 -3.36
CA ASN A 111 -37.39 -0.40 -4.79
C ASN A 111 -36.12 -1.05 -5.32
N PRO A 112 -36.02 -2.38 -5.26
CA PRO A 112 -34.88 -3.07 -5.81
C PRO A 112 -34.88 -2.80 -7.32
N HIS A 113 -33.75 -2.30 -7.81
CA HIS A 113 -33.44 -2.36 -9.22
C HIS A 113 -32.13 -3.11 -9.36
N PHE A 114 -32.04 -3.98 -10.36
CA PHE A 114 -30.75 -4.57 -10.71
C PHE A 114 -30.12 -3.71 -11.79
N PRO A 115 -28.98 -3.05 -11.54
CA PRO A 115 -28.13 -2.61 -12.62
C PRO A 115 -27.40 -3.85 -13.19
N PHE A 116 -27.74 -4.19 -14.44
CA PHE A 116 -27.09 -5.15 -15.33
C PHE A 116 -27.28 -6.66 -15.13
N ASP A 117 -27.74 -7.26 -16.23
CA ASP A 117 -27.89 -8.68 -16.56
C ASP A 117 -26.56 -9.47 -16.67
N SER A 118 -25.48 -9.00 -16.04
CA SER A 118 -24.20 -9.73 -16.01
C SER A 118 -23.43 -9.67 -14.69
N LEU A 119 -23.83 -8.86 -13.70
CA LEU A 119 -23.21 -8.84 -12.37
C LEU A 119 -24.25 -8.50 -11.31
N ARG A 120 -24.69 -9.52 -10.57
CA ARG A 120 -25.55 -9.34 -9.39
C ARG A 120 -24.79 -8.55 -8.33
N PHE A 121 -24.99 -7.24 -8.17
CA PHE A 121 -24.98 -6.53 -6.88
C PHE A 121 -25.20 -5.01 -7.07
N GLY A 122 -26.23 -4.47 -6.41
CA GLY A 122 -26.41 -3.02 -6.24
C GLY A 122 -27.81 -2.63 -5.75
N MET A 123 -28.07 -2.66 -4.44
CA MET A 123 -29.29 -2.08 -3.86
C MET A 123 -29.10 -0.57 -3.68
N ARG A 124 -30.03 0.25 -4.19
CA ARG A 124 -30.13 1.68 -3.87
C ARG A 124 -31.42 1.91 -3.07
N PHE A 125 -31.31 2.57 -1.93
CA PHE A 125 -32.46 2.90 -1.08
C PHE A 125 -33.15 4.16 -1.64
N ALA A 126 -34.44 4.05 -1.96
CA ALA A 126 -35.28 5.20 -2.33
C ALA A 126 -36.16 5.58 -1.13
N PRO A 127 -36.32 6.89 -0.81
CA PRO A 127 -37.31 7.30 0.18
C PRO A 127 -38.74 7.08 -0.34
N SER A 128 -39.62 6.56 0.53
CA SER A 128 -41.02 6.21 0.22
C SER A 128 -41.82 7.45 -0.21
N PRO A 129 -42.60 7.39 -1.31
CA PRO A 129 -43.50 8.47 -1.68
C PRO A 129 -44.77 8.35 -0.83
N SER A 130 -44.78 8.95 0.35
CA SER A 130 -46.01 9.17 1.10
C SER A 130 -46.26 10.65 1.34
N LYS A 131 -47.26 11.12 0.57
CA LYS A 131 -48.10 12.31 0.71
C LYS A 131 -47.64 13.57 -0.01
N GLN A 132 -48.31 13.80 -1.14
CA GLN A 132 -48.68 15.12 -1.66
C GLN A 132 -48.94 16.10 -0.52
N GLY A 133 -48.21 17.22 -0.52
CA GLY A 133 -48.44 18.30 0.45
C GLY A 133 -47.21 19.15 0.75
N TYR A 134 -46.57 19.74 -0.26
CA TYR A 134 -45.84 20.98 -0.05
C TYR A 134 -46.25 21.99 -1.14
N SER A 135 -47.06 22.94 -0.69
CA SER A 135 -47.28 24.22 -1.32
C SER A 135 -46.02 25.07 -1.21
N ALA A 136 -45.56 25.60 -2.35
CA ALA A 136 -45.04 26.95 -2.52
C ALA A 136 -45.14 27.31 -4.01
#